data_AF-A0ABC8YX26-F1
#
_entry.id   AF-A0ABC8YX26-F1
#
_cell.length_a   1.000
_cell.length_b   1.000
_cell.length_c   1.000
_cell.angle_alpha   90.00
_cell.angle_beta   90.00
_cell.angle_gamma   90.00
#
_symmetry.space_group_name_H-M   'P 1'
#
loop_
_entity.id
_entity.type
_entity.pdbx_description
1 polymer ?
#
loop_
_entity_poly.entity_id
_entity_poly.type
_entity_poly.pdbx_seq_one_letter_code
_entity_poly.pdbx_strand_id
1 'polypeptide(L)'
;MAGLFSKQAAVYAAARPVYPNDLFNKLAALTAHHRLAWDVGTGNSQAAIGVAEHYNSMLATDVSKEQLLHAVPHSKVRYLHTPNATPGEDLVTTLGGEGSVDLITVAEAVHWFDLPAFYDIARRVLRRPGGGIAVWGYNYRISPVEDMMTRFFNTSLPYWDTRARYCMNGYWDLPFPFNDIGLGREGEPANLDMEHDMSFEGLIGMLRSWSAVIEHILCSSVGGAHGEGAGGRVGRGIAGA
;
A
#
# COMPACT_ATOMS: atom_id res chain seq x y z
N MET A 1 -17.88 -12.08 -7.02
CA MET A 1 -16.56 -11.50 -6.68
C MET A 1 -16.55 -9.97 -6.71
N ALA A 2 -16.98 -9.28 -7.78
CA ALA A 2 -16.94 -7.80 -7.85
C ALA A 2 -17.60 -7.05 -6.67
N GLY A 3 -18.74 -7.53 -6.16
CA GLY A 3 -19.42 -6.92 -5.00
C GLY A 3 -18.68 -7.07 -3.66
N LEU A 4 -17.78 -8.04 -3.52
CA LEU A 4 -16.99 -8.22 -2.30
C LEU A 4 -15.81 -7.23 -2.26
N PHE A 5 -15.12 -7.06 -3.38
CA PHE A 5 -14.02 -6.10 -3.51
C PHE A 5 -14.49 -4.65 -3.40
N SER A 6 -15.68 -4.32 -3.91
CA SER A 6 -16.28 -2.99 -3.69
C SER A 6 -16.65 -2.74 -2.23
N LYS A 7 -17.24 -3.73 -1.52
CA LYS A 7 -17.49 -3.62 -0.07
C LYS A 7 -16.20 -3.47 0.72
N GLN A 8 -15.15 -4.20 0.35
CA GLN A 8 -13.84 -4.10 0.98
C GLN A 8 -13.21 -2.72 0.77
N ALA A 9 -13.28 -2.15 -0.45
CA ALA A 9 -12.78 -0.81 -0.74
C ALA A 9 -13.48 0.26 0.11
N ALA A 10 -14.80 0.16 0.30
CA ALA A 10 -15.55 1.07 1.16
C ALA A 10 -15.15 0.95 2.65
N VAL A 11 -14.98 -0.26 3.17
CA VAL A 11 -14.49 -0.50 4.55
C VAL A 11 -13.07 0.03 4.72
N TYR A 12 -12.20 -0.22 3.74
CA TYR A 12 -10.82 0.28 3.73
C TYR A 12 -10.77 1.81 3.79
N ALA A 13 -11.62 2.49 3.01
CA ALA A 13 -11.72 3.96 3.02
C ALA A 13 -12.16 4.53 4.38
N ALA A 14 -13.11 3.88 5.04
CA ALA A 14 -13.66 4.37 6.30
C ALA A 14 -12.78 4.07 7.52
N ALA A 15 -11.91 3.05 7.45
CA ALA A 15 -11.27 2.49 8.64
C ALA A 15 -9.75 2.63 8.71
N ARG A 16 -9.07 2.99 7.61
CA ARG A 16 -7.60 3.11 7.63
C ARG A 16 -7.15 4.47 8.21
N PRO A 17 -6.01 4.51 8.92
CA PRO A 17 -5.46 5.75 9.44
C PRO A 17 -5.16 6.77 8.34
N VAL A 18 -5.25 8.05 8.69
CA VAL A 18 -4.84 9.15 7.83
C VAL A 18 -3.37 9.46 8.09
N TYR A 19 -2.58 9.60 7.03
CA TYR A 19 -1.18 9.99 7.14
C TYR A 19 -1.03 11.41 7.71
N PRO A 20 -0.01 11.68 8.55
CA PRO A 20 0.22 12.99 9.12
C PRO A 20 0.73 13.98 8.06
N ASN A 21 0.32 15.25 8.15
CA ASN A 21 0.79 16.30 7.25
C ASN A 21 2.32 16.48 7.25
N ASP A 22 2.99 16.16 8.36
CA ASP A 22 4.45 16.22 8.46
C ASP A 22 5.14 15.29 7.44
N LEU A 23 4.55 14.12 7.14
CA LEU A 23 5.07 13.24 6.09
C LEU A 23 5.08 13.96 4.74
N PHE A 24 3.96 14.56 4.35
CA PHE A 24 3.84 15.23 3.05
C PHE A 24 4.74 16.47 2.95
N ASN A 25 4.88 17.23 4.04
CA ASN A 25 5.84 18.34 4.14
C ASN A 25 7.28 17.87 3.91
N LYS A 26 7.69 16.77 4.54
CA LYS A 26 9.03 16.19 4.35
C LYS A 26 9.23 15.75 2.91
N LEU A 27 8.29 15.00 2.34
CA LEU A 27 8.37 14.54 0.95
C LEU A 27 8.52 15.71 -0.04
N ALA A 28 7.72 16.77 0.13
CA ALA A 28 7.82 17.95 -0.71
C ALA A 28 9.20 18.63 -0.60
N ALA A 29 9.79 18.69 0.59
CA ALA A 29 11.10 19.30 0.81
C ALA A 29 12.26 18.54 0.14
N LEU A 30 12.08 17.25 -0.23
CA LEU A 30 13.10 16.42 -0.87
C LEU A 30 13.21 16.66 -2.39
N THR A 31 12.24 17.34 -2.99
CA THR A 31 12.19 17.58 -4.44
C THR A 31 12.52 19.03 -4.78
N ALA A 32 13.28 19.24 -5.85
CA ALA A 32 13.68 20.59 -6.29
C ALA A 32 12.55 21.37 -6.98
N HIS A 33 11.53 20.67 -7.46
CA HIS A 33 10.39 21.21 -8.17
C HIS A 33 9.10 20.51 -7.74
N HIS A 34 7.98 21.19 -7.90
CA HIS A 34 6.67 20.69 -7.47
C HIS A 34 5.61 20.77 -8.58
N ARG A 35 5.97 20.36 -9.80
CA ARG A 35 5.09 20.42 -10.97
C ARG A 35 4.18 19.19 -11.06
N LEU A 36 4.76 18.00 -11.05
CA LEU A 36 4.02 16.75 -11.24
C LEU A 36 4.48 15.69 -10.24
N ALA A 37 3.53 15.15 -9.49
CA ALA A 37 3.72 13.94 -8.71
C ALA A 37 2.98 12.75 -9.34
N TRP A 38 3.47 11.53 -9.11
CA TRP A 38 2.84 10.29 -9.53
C TRP A 38 2.65 9.35 -8.33
N ASP A 39 1.41 9.08 -7.96
CA ASP A 39 1.06 8.12 -6.92
C ASP A 39 0.66 6.77 -7.53
N VAL A 40 1.35 5.70 -7.15
CA VAL A 40 1.22 4.36 -7.74
C VAL A 40 0.61 3.39 -6.74
N GLY A 41 -0.45 2.70 -7.13
CA GLY A 41 -1.26 1.92 -6.18
C GLY A 41 -2.02 2.84 -5.23
N THR A 42 -2.62 3.90 -5.77
CA THR A 42 -3.24 4.99 -4.99
C THR A 42 -4.41 4.55 -4.12
N GLY A 43 -5.01 3.39 -4.42
CA GLY A 43 -6.21 2.90 -3.78
C GLY A 43 -7.35 3.92 -3.91
N ASN A 44 -7.86 4.34 -2.76
CA ASN A 44 -8.89 5.37 -2.63
C ASN A 44 -8.29 6.77 -2.35
N SER A 45 -7.03 6.99 -2.73
CA SER A 45 -6.31 8.27 -2.70
C SER A 45 -5.94 8.84 -1.32
N GLN A 46 -5.88 8.01 -0.26
CA GLN A 46 -5.52 8.46 1.09
C GLN A 46 -4.18 9.20 1.17
N ALA A 47 -3.15 8.73 0.47
CA ALA A 47 -1.85 9.40 0.38
C ALA A 47 -1.82 10.50 -0.69
N ALA A 48 -2.36 10.21 -1.88
CA ALA A 48 -2.35 11.11 -3.04
C ALA A 48 -2.84 12.53 -2.71
N ILE A 49 -3.97 12.67 -2.01
CA ILE A 49 -4.55 13.99 -1.74
C ILE A 49 -3.65 14.86 -0.87
N GLY A 50 -2.97 14.29 0.12
CA GLY A 50 -2.06 15.04 1.00
C GLY A 50 -0.81 15.48 0.26
N VAL A 51 -0.26 14.62 -0.60
CA VAL A 51 0.86 14.99 -1.48
C VAL A 51 0.42 16.05 -2.50
N ALA A 52 -0.77 15.92 -3.10
CA ALA A 52 -1.27 16.83 -4.12
C ALA A 52 -1.40 18.28 -3.63
N GLU A 53 -1.46 18.53 -2.33
CA GLU A 53 -1.43 19.89 -1.81
C GLU A 53 -0.11 20.61 -2.06
N HIS A 54 0.99 19.87 -2.21
CA HIS A 54 2.33 20.41 -2.43
C HIS A 54 2.73 20.50 -3.91
N TYR A 55 2.04 19.82 -4.83
CA TYR A 55 2.39 19.76 -6.26
C TYR A 55 1.30 20.42 -7.13
N ASN A 56 1.68 20.98 -8.29
CA ASN A 56 0.73 21.63 -9.19
C ASN A 56 -0.29 20.65 -9.79
N SER A 57 0.15 19.42 -10.08
CA SER A 57 -0.71 18.34 -10.54
C SER A 57 -0.20 16.98 -10.07
N MET A 58 -1.09 16.01 -10.06
CA MET A 58 -0.79 14.63 -9.72
C MET A 58 -1.50 13.67 -10.67
N LEU A 59 -0.79 12.63 -11.09
CA LEU A 59 -1.39 11.42 -11.66
C LEU A 59 -1.46 10.36 -10.56
N ALA A 60 -2.64 9.79 -10.32
CA ALA A 60 -2.83 8.73 -9.34
C ALA A 60 -3.33 7.47 -10.07
N THR A 61 -2.56 6.39 -9.98
CA THR A 61 -2.81 5.15 -10.73
C THR A 61 -3.12 3.99 -9.80
N ASP A 62 -4.05 3.12 -10.20
CA ASP A 62 -4.32 1.86 -9.52
C ASP A 62 -4.73 0.76 -10.52
N VAL A 63 -4.47 -0.49 -10.16
CA VAL A 63 -4.92 -1.68 -10.93
C VAL A 63 -6.39 -2.00 -10.66
N SER A 64 -6.94 -1.58 -9.52
CA SER A 64 -8.32 -1.80 -9.11
C SER A 64 -9.20 -0.62 -9.51
N LYS A 65 -10.15 -0.89 -10.41
CA LYS A 65 -11.19 0.08 -10.77
C LYS A 65 -12.09 0.39 -9.57
N GLU A 66 -12.36 -0.60 -8.73
CA GLU A 66 -13.18 -0.48 -7.54
C GLU A 66 -12.57 0.49 -6.52
N GLN A 67 -11.25 0.44 -6.30
CA GLN A 67 -10.55 1.41 -5.47
C GLN A 67 -10.69 2.83 -6.01
N LEU A 68 -10.45 3.03 -7.31
CA LEU A 68 -10.58 4.33 -7.96
C LEU A 68 -12.00 4.89 -7.94
N LEU A 69 -13.03 4.05 -7.95
CA LEU A 69 -14.42 4.49 -7.78
C LEU A 69 -14.70 5.10 -6.40
N HIS A 70 -13.91 4.73 -5.40
CA HIS A 70 -13.99 5.27 -4.04
C HIS A 70 -12.90 6.31 -3.74
N ALA A 71 -12.08 6.69 -4.74
CA ALA A 71 -11.05 7.70 -4.57
C ALA A 71 -11.67 9.08 -4.29
N VAL A 72 -11.03 9.84 -3.41
CA VAL A 72 -11.49 11.17 -3.01
C VAL A 72 -11.30 12.14 -4.19
N PRO A 73 -12.36 12.79 -4.68
CA PRO A 73 -12.21 13.78 -5.75
C PRO A 73 -11.29 14.93 -5.32
N HIS A 74 -10.33 15.30 -6.16
CA HIS A 74 -9.40 16.39 -5.88
C HIS A 74 -9.05 17.15 -7.16
N SER A 75 -9.05 18.48 -7.12
CA SER A 75 -8.91 19.34 -8.31
C SER A 75 -7.55 19.21 -9.02
N LYS A 76 -6.51 18.81 -8.27
CA LYS A 76 -5.15 18.61 -8.80
C LYS A 76 -4.83 17.15 -9.14
N VAL A 77 -5.72 16.20 -8.81
CA VAL A 77 -5.44 14.76 -8.99
C VAL A 77 -6.24 14.22 -10.17
N ARG A 78 -5.54 13.60 -11.12
CA ARG A 78 -6.15 12.80 -12.18
C ARG A 78 -6.00 11.32 -11.82
N TYR A 79 -7.13 10.61 -11.71
CA TYR A 79 -7.16 9.18 -11.48
C TYR A 79 -7.12 8.40 -12.80
N LEU A 80 -6.27 7.37 -12.88
CA LEU A 80 -6.11 6.54 -14.07
C LEU A 80 -6.09 5.05 -13.69
N HIS A 81 -7.00 4.28 -14.28
CA HIS A 81 -7.02 2.83 -14.13
C HIS A 81 -5.95 2.19 -15.02
N THR A 82 -5.02 1.46 -14.42
CA THR A 82 -3.89 0.79 -15.08
C THR A 82 -3.93 -0.71 -14.76
N PRO A 83 -4.83 -1.50 -15.40
CA PRO A 83 -5.04 -2.91 -15.03
C PRO A 83 -3.85 -3.82 -15.32
N ASN A 84 -2.94 -3.40 -16.19
CA ASN A 84 -1.69 -4.11 -16.45
C ASN A 84 -0.67 -3.62 -15.42
N ALA A 85 -0.19 -4.54 -14.57
CA ALA A 85 0.80 -4.25 -13.54
C ALA A 85 2.13 -3.71 -14.10
N THR A 86 2.39 -3.92 -15.40
CA THR A 86 3.56 -3.40 -16.11
C THR A 86 3.22 -2.04 -16.73
N PRO A 87 3.86 -0.95 -16.28
CA PRO A 87 3.67 0.33 -16.93
C PRO A 87 4.39 0.35 -18.30
N GLY A 88 3.69 0.86 -19.33
CA GLY A 88 4.18 0.89 -20.72
C GLY A 88 4.52 2.29 -21.22
N GLU A 89 4.91 2.41 -22.49
CA GLU A 89 5.19 3.70 -23.17
C GLU A 89 4.04 4.71 -23.08
N ASP A 90 2.80 4.22 -23.11
CA ASP A 90 1.61 5.05 -22.96
C ASP A 90 1.60 5.76 -21.59
N LEU A 91 2.05 5.08 -20.53
CA LEU A 91 2.13 5.71 -19.20
C LEU A 91 3.24 6.75 -19.15
N VAL A 92 4.41 6.47 -19.73
CA VAL A 92 5.51 7.45 -19.83
C VAL A 92 5.03 8.71 -20.54
N THR A 93 4.33 8.54 -21.66
CA THR A 93 3.74 9.66 -22.42
C THR A 93 2.70 10.41 -21.58
N THR A 94 1.83 9.67 -20.87
CA THR A 94 0.80 10.22 -19.99
C THR A 94 1.36 11.01 -18.80
N LEU A 95 2.55 10.65 -18.34
CA LEU A 95 3.31 11.34 -17.30
C LEU A 95 4.10 12.54 -17.83
N GLY A 96 4.10 12.79 -19.15
CA GLY A 96 4.80 13.92 -19.76
C GLY A 96 6.19 13.59 -20.29
N GLY A 97 6.51 12.30 -20.48
CA GLY A 97 7.77 11.83 -21.06
C GLY A 97 8.86 11.59 -20.03
N GLU A 98 10.10 11.45 -20.51
CA GLU A 98 11.25 11.20 -19.64
C GLU A 98 11.60 12.43 -18.78
N GLY A 99 12.00 12.20 -17.52
CA GLY A 99 12.41 13.27 -16.59
C GLY A 99 11.31 14.30 -16.25
N SER A 100 10.05 13.92 -16.40
CA SER A 100 8.88 14.79 -16.24
C SER A 100 8.34 14.86 -14.80
N VAL A 101 8.51 13.79 -14.02
CA VAL A 101 7.90 13.59 -12.70
C VAL A 101 8.86 14.02 -11.59
N ASP A 102 8.39 14.89 -10.69
CA ASP A 102 9.19 15.40 -9.58
C ASP A 102 9.20 14.44 -8.38
N LEU A 103 8.05 13.84 -8.07
CA LEU A 103 7.90 12.90 -6.97
C LEU A 103 7.11 11.67 -7.42
N ILE A 104 7.64 10.48 -7.13
CA ILE A 104 6.91 9.22 -7.23
C ILE A 104 6.60 8.73 -5.82
N THR A 105 5.34 8.41 -5.54
CA THR A 105 4.90 7.89 -4.25
C THR A 105 4.28 6.51 -4.38
N VAL A 106 4.57 5.65 -3.40
CA VAL A 106 3.92 4.34 -3.25
C VAL A 106 3.63 4.11 -1.77
N ALA A 107 2.37 4.19 -1.39
CA ALA A 107 1.91 3.99 -0.01
C ALA A 107 1.23 2.61 0.11
N GLU A 108 1.76 1.71 0.96
CA GLU A 108 1.16 0.39 1.25
C GLU A 108 1.02 -0.57 0.04
N ALA A 109 1.61 -0.26 -1.12
CA ALA A 109 1.32 -1.01 -2.36
C ALA A 109 2.52 -1.68 -3.04
N VAL A 110 3.76 -1.22 -2.80
CA VAL A 110 4.95 -1.59 -3.61
C VAL A 110 5.19 -3.10 -3.68
N HIS A 111 4.84 -3.81 -2.62
CA HIS A 111 5.09 -5.23 -2.47
C HIS A 111 4.23 -6.10 -3.40
N TRP A 112 3.19 -5.53 -4.01
CA TRP A 112 2.37 -6.19 -5.02
C TRP A 112 2.95 -6.07 -6.44
N PHE A 113 3.97 -5.24 -6.65
CA PHE A 113 4.42 -4.86 -7.99
C PHE A 113 5.44 -5.84 -8.57
N ASP A 114 5.55 -5.83 -9.91
CA ASP A 114 6.77 -6.27 -10.60
C ASP A 114 7.83 -5.17 -10.42
N LEU A 115 8.71 -5.35 -9.44
CA LEU A 115 9.70 -4.33 -9.06
C LEU A 115 10.64 -3.95 -10.21
N PRO A 116 11.26 -4.90 -10.96
CA PRO A 116 12.05 -4.55 -12.14
C PRO A 116 11.31 -3.65 -13.13
N ALA A 117 10.11 -4.04 -13.54
CA ALA A 117 9.32 -3.27 -14.50
C ALA A 117 8.92 -1.89 -13.97
N PHE A 118 8.50 -1.82 -12.71
CA PHE A 118 8.17 -0.56 -12.05
C PHE A 118 9.38 0.37 -11.98
N TYR A 119 10.54 -0.14 -11.55
CA TYR A 119 11.74 0.66 -11.41
C TYR A 119 12.30 1.16 -12.73
N ASP A 120 12.14 0.41 -13.82
CA ASP A 120 12.54 0.87 -15.15
C ASP A 120 11.73 2.08 -15.59
N ILE A 121 10.42 2.08 -15.37
CA ILE A 121 9.57 3.23 -15.67
C ILE A 121 9.84 4.38 -14.72
N ALA A 122 9.92 4.11 -13.41
CA ALA A 122 10.24 5.12 -12.40
C ALA A 122 11.53 5.86 -12.76
N ARG A 123 12.59 5.12 -13.14
CA ARG A 123 13.85 5.73 -13.59
C ARG A 123 13.67 6.62 -14.81
N ARG A 124 12.86 6.23 -15.79
CA ARG A 124 12.66 7.00 -17.02
C ARG A 124 11.90 8.30 -16.76
N VAL A 125 10.82 8.24 -16.00
CA VAL A 125 9.93 9.40 -15.78
C VAL A 125 10.46 10.34 -14.69
N LEU A 126 11.23 9.83 -13.73
CA LEU A 126 11.73 10.64 -12.61
C LEU A 126 12.69 11.73 -13.08
N ARG A 127 12.44 12.97 -12.64
CA ARG A 127 13.26 14.13 -12.96
C ARG A 127 14.69 13.94 -12.49
N ARG A 128 15.64 14.32 -13.34
CA ARG A 128 17.06 14.37 -13.02
C ARG A 128 17.65 15.73 -13.43
N PRO A 129 18.36 16.44 -12.53
CA PRO A 129 18.45 16.19 -11.08
C PRO A 129 17.18 16.62 -10.31
N GLY A 130 17.08 16.20 -9.05
CA GLY A 130 16.13 16.78 -8.08
C GLY A 130 14.74 16.14 -8.00
N GLY A 131 14.50 15.01 -8.68
CA GLY A 131 13.33 14.17 -8.44
C GLY A 131 13.56 13.14 -7.33
N GLY A 132 12.47 12.73 -6.66
CA GLY A 132 12.49 11.71 -5.61
C GLY A 132 11.48 10.60 -5.83
N ILE A 133 11.79 9.41 -5.30
CA ILE A 133 10.83 8.31 -5.15
C ILE A 133 10.75 7.95 -3.67
N ALA A 134 9.52 7.85 -3.16
CA ALA A 134 9.25 7.50 -1.77
C ALA A 134 8.29 6.31 -1.70
N VAL A 135 8.67 5.33 -0.89
CA VAL A 135 7.91 4.11 -0.65
C VAL A 135 7.74 3.98 0.86
N TRP A 136 6.50 3.82 1.32
CA TRP A 136 6.24 3.71 2.75
C TRP A 136 5.01 2.85 3.04
N GLY A 137 4.90 2.48 4.31
CA GLY A 137 3.80 1.74 4.91
C GLY A 137 3.87 1.95 6.41
N TYR A 138 2.93 1.39 7.14
CA TYR A 138 2.91 1.42 8.58
C TYR A 138 2.71 0.01 9.13
N ASN A 139 3.25 -0.21 10.32
CA ASN A 139 2.94 -1.36 11.15
C ASN A 139 2.32 -0.86 12.45
N TYR A 140 1.41 -1.64 13.00
CA TYR A 140 0.59 -1.20 14.11
C TYR A 140 1.13 -1.68 15.45
N ARG A 141 1.23 -0.75 16.41
CA ARG A 141 1.24 -1.05 17.84
C ARG A 141 -0.01 -0.43 18.45
N ILE A 142 -0.93 -1.26 18.90
CA ILE A 142 -2.26 -0.80 19.34
C ILE A 142 -2.38 -1.01 20.85
N SER A 143 -2.41 0.09 21.59
CA SER A 143 -2.60 0.09 23.03
C SER A 143 -4.08 0.14 23.41
N PRO A 144 -4.53 -0.53 24.49
CA PRO A 144 -3.76 -1.40 25.41
C PRO A 144 -3.82 -2.89 25.04
N VAL A 145 -3.99 -3.22 23.75
CA VAL A 145 -4.28 -4.59 23.27
C VAL A 145 -3.11 -5.21 22.50
N GLU A 146 -1.88 -4.76 22.75
CA GLU A 146 -0.69 -5.15 21.98
C GLU A 146 -0.53 -6.67 21.94
N ASP A 147 -0.61 -7.35 23.09
CA ASP A 147 -0.47 -8.80 23.18
C ASP A 147 -1.54 -9.56 22.39
N MET A 148 -2.77 -9.05 22.38
CA MET A 148 -3.86 -9.62 21.60
C MET A 148 -3.60 -9.48 20.11
N MET A 149 -3.13 -8.30 19.70
CA MET A 149 -2.78 -8.02 18.30
C MET A 149 -1.62 -8.88 17.81
N THR A 150 -0.59 -9.09 18.63
CA THR A 150 0.52 -10.00 18.30
C THR A 150 0.02 -11.44 18.12
N ARG A 151 -0.85 -11.92 19.02
CA ARG A 151 -1.44 -13.26 18.86
C ARG A 151 -2.27 -13.37 17.58
N PHE A 152 -3.14 -12.40 17.33
CA PHE A 152 -3.98 -12.36 16.14
C PHE A 152 -3.13 -12.38 14.86
N PHE A 153 -2.11 -11.53 14.79
CA PHE A 153 -1.20 -11.47 13.66
C PHE A 153 -0.53 -12.82 13.41
N ASN A 154 0.05 -13.44 14.43
CA ASN A 154 0.70 -14.75 14.32
C ASN A 154 -0.26 -15.84 13.85
N THR A 155 -1.50 -15.85 14.33
CA THR A 155 -2.52 -16.81 13.88
C THR A 155 -3.00 -16.55 12.45
N SER A 156 -2.89 -15.32 11.96
CA SER A 156 -3.31 -14.94 10.61
C SER A 156 -2.25 -15.24 9.54
N LEU A 157 -0.98 -15.48 9.91
CA LEU A 157 0.14 -15.68 8.99
C LEU A 157 -0.15 -16.65 7.81
N PRO A 158 -0.83 -17.79 7.99
CA PRO A 158 -1.14 -18.70 6.88
C PRO A 158 -2.07 -18.14 5.79
N TYR A 159 -2.78 -17.05 6.07
CA TYR A 159 -3.72 -16.42 5.14
C TYR A 159 -3.13 -15.20 4.40
N TRP A 160 -1.89 -14.82 4.71
CA TRP A 160 -1.22 -13.73 4.02
C TRP A 160 -0.54 -14.21 2.75
N ASP A 161 -0.65 -13.42 1.69
CA ASP A 161 0.19 -13.58 0.52
C ASP A 161 1.66 -13.35 0.91
N THR A 162 2.56 -14.19 0.43
CA THR A 162 3.99 -14.13 0.77
C THR A 162 4.64 -12.80 0.37
N ARG A 163 4.07 -12.09 -0.60
CA ARG A 163 4.49 -10.75 -1.01
C ARG A 163 4.32 -9.71 0.09
N ALA A 164 3.32 -9.84 0.96
CA ALA A 164 3.06 -8.91 2.06
C ALA A 164 4.22 -8.84 3.08
N ARG A 165 5.13 -9.83 3.07
CA ARG A 165 6.31 -9.90 3.93
C ARG A 165 7.15 -8.61 3.91
N TYR A 166 7.32 -7.97 2.75
CA TYR A 166 8.06 -6.72 2.66
C TYR A 166 7.42 -5.62 3.52
N CYS A 167 6.11 -5.43 3.44
CA CYS A 167 5.39 -4.44 4.23
C CYS A 167 5.43 -4.77 5.73
N MET A 168 5.21 -6.04 6.06
CA MET A 168 5.27 -6.53 7.45
C MET A 168 6.64 -6.30 8.10
N ASN A 169 7.71 -6.38 7.31
CA ASN A 169 9.08 -6.14 7.76
C ASN A 169 9.50 -4.65 7.64
N GLY A 170 8.53 -3.74 7.48
CA GLY A 170 8.79 -2.30 7.38
C GLY A 170 9.64 -1.90 6.17
N TYR A 171 9.57 -2.67 5.09
CA TYR A 171 10.38 -2.54 3.88
C TYR A 171 11.89 -2.63 4.08
N TRP A 172 12.36 -3.16 5.21
CA TRP A 172 13.79 -3.30 5.51
C TRP A 172 14.55 -4.06 4.41
N ASP A 173 13.96 -5.15 3.91
CA ASP A 173 14.56 -6.03 2.92
C ASP A 173 13.97 -5.85 1.51
N LEU A 174 13.26 -4.75 1.25
CA LEU A 174 12.76 -4.42 -0.08
C LEU A 174 13.94 -4.00 -0.98
N PRO A 175 14.16 -4.67 -2.13
CA PRO A 175 15.13 -4.18 -3.11
C PRO A 175 14.74 -2.79 -3.58
N PHE A 176 15.57 -1.78 -3.35
CA PHE A 176 15.24 -0.37 -3.59
C PHE A 176 16.45 0.35 -4.19
N PRO A 177 16.67 0.22 -5.51
CA PRO A 177 17.88 0.65 -6.21
C PRO A 177 17.85 2.14 -6.56
N PHE A 178 17.54 2.99 -5.58
CA PHE A 178 17.54 4.44 -5.71
C PHE A 178 18.48 5.05 -4.65
N ASN A 179 19.05 6.21 -4.99
CA ASN A 179 19.94 6.90 -4.09
C ASN A 179 19.16 7.44 -2.88
N ASP A 180 19.81 7.41 -1.72
CA ASP A 180 19.31 8.06 -0.52
C ASP A 180 19.19 9.57 -0.75
N ILE A 181 18.00 10.10 -0.49
CA ILE A 181 17.68 11.52 -0.57
C ILE A 181 17.47 12.15 0.81
N GLY A 182 17.73 11.42 1.90
CA GLY A 182 17.62 11.89 3.28
C GLY A 182 16.39 11.38 4.04
N LEU A 183 15.65 10.43 3.48
CA LEU A 183 14.46 9.83 4.11
C LEU A 183 14.47 8.30 4.00
N GLY A 184 15.65 7.70 4.12
CA GLY A 184 15.85 6.26 4.13
C GLY A 184 16.29 5.69 2.78
N ARG A 185 16.79 4.46 2.83
CA ARG A 185 17.28 3.68 1.68
C ARG A 185 17.07 2.18 1.89
N GLU A 186 17.40 1.38 0.88
CA GLU A 186 17.45 -0.07 0.99
C GLU A 186 18.29 -0.50 2.21
N GLY A 187 17.72 -1.39 3.03
CA GLY A 187 18.38 -1.87 4.24
C GLY A 187 18.65 -0.79 5.28
N GLU A 188 17.98 0.37 5.23
CA GLU A 188 18.06 1.49 6.18
C GLU A 188 16.82 2.44 6.00
N PRO A 189 15.56 1.96 6.11
CA PRO A 189 14.38 2.80 6.00
C PRO A 189 14.29 3.73 7.21
N ALA A 190 13.81 4.95 6.97
CA ALA A 190 13.54 5.90 8.03
C ALA A 190 12.24 5.52 8.78
N ASN A 191 12.22 5.72 10.09
CA ASN A 191 11.01 5.61 10.90
C ASN A 191 10.37 6.98 11.07
N LEU A 192 9.05 7.03 10.93
CA LEU A 192 8.23 8.22 11.18
C LEU A 192 7.10 7.82 12.12
N ASP A 193 6.92 8.59 13.18
CA ASP A 193 5.85 8.34 14.14
C ASP A 193 4.51 8.77 13.53
N MET A 194 3.53 7.89 13.63
CA MET A 194 2.14 8.16 13.29
C MET A 194 1.26 7.72 14.45
N GLU A 195 0.71 8.69 15.16
CA GLU A 195 -0.24 8.47 16.24
C GLU A 195 -1.67 8.64 15.73
N HIS A 196 -2.55 7.73 16.13
CA HIS A 196 -3.95 7.78 15.74
C HIS A 196 -4.83 7.17 16.83
N ASP A 197 -5.77 7.97 17.33
CA ASP A 197 -6.82 7.48 18.22
C ASP A 197 -7.95 6.86 17.41
N MET A 198 -8.39 5.66 17.79
CA MET A 198 -9.54 4.99 17.18
C MET A 198 -10.46 4.39 18.23
N SER A 199 -11.76 4.32 17.90
CA SER A 199 -12.71 3.57 18.70
C SER A 199 -12.49 2.06 18.53
N PHE A 200 -13.03 1.26 19.46
CA PHE A 200 -13.02 -0.20 19.32
C PHE A 200 -13.67 -0.67 18.01
N GLU A 201 -14.80 -0.07 17.62
CA GLU A 201 -15.44 -0.37 16.33
C GLU A 201 -14.55 0.02 15.14
N GLY A 202 -13.80 1.12 15.25
CA GLY A 202 -12.79 1.51 14.27
C GLY A 202 -11.69 0.46 14.11
N LEU A 203 -11.17 -0.06 15.22
CA LEU A 203 -10.21 -1.16 15.23
C LEU A 203 -10.77 -2.42 14.53
N ILE A 204 -12.01 -2.81 14.83
CA ILE A 204 -12.65 -3.95 14.17
C ILE A 204 -12.83 -3.70 12.66
N GLY A 205 -13.24 -2.49 12.27
CA GLY A 205 -13.33 -2.09 10.86
C GLY A 205 -11.99 -2.19 10.14
N MET A 206 -10.91 -1.73 10.79
CA MET A 206 -9.56 -1.78 10.25
C MET A 206 -9.10 -3.23 10.05
N LEU A 207 -9.30 -4.10 11.05
CA LEU A 207 -8.96 -5.52 10.93
C LEU A 207 -9.73 -6.22 9.80
N ARG A 208 -11.01 -5.88 9.61
CA ARG A 208 -11.83 -6.40 8.50
C ARG A 208 -11.36 -5.94 7.13
N SER A 209 -10.55 -4.89 7.04
CA SER A 209 -9.95 -4.42 5.79
C SER A 209 -8.68 -5.19 5.38
N TRP A 210 -8.10 -6.00 6.28
CA TRP A 210 -6.85 -6.72 6.01
C TRP A 210 -7.08 -7.83 4.99
N SER A 211 -6.15 -7.97 4.04
CA SER A 211 -6.21 -8.98 2.99
C SER A 211 -6.33 -10.40 3.57
N ALA A 212 -5.54 -10.73 4.59
CA ALA A 212 -5.60 -12.04 5.24
C ALA A 212 -6.97 -12.37 5.87
N VAL A 213 -7.68 -11.36 6.39
CA VAL A 213 -9.02 -11.56 6.96
C VAL A 213 -10.04 -11.81 5.85
N ILE A 214 -9.92 -11.09 4.74
CA ILE A 214 -10.78 -11.29 3.57
C ILE A 214 -10.54 -12.66 2.92
N GLU A 215 -9.29 -13.07 2.75
CA GLU A 215 -8.93 -14.40 2.25
C GLU A 215 -9.47 -15.52 3.15
N HIS A 216 -9.38 -15.37 4.48
CA HIS A 216 -9.98 -16.31 5.41
C HIS A 216 -11.52 -16.41 5.25
N ILE A 217 -12.21 -15.28 5.13
CA ILE A 217 -13.67 -15.24 4.93
C ILE A 217 -14.04 -15.91 3.60
N LEU A 218 -13.28 -15.64 2.53
CA LEU A 218 -13.47 -16.27 1.24
C LEU A 218 -13.28 -17.79 1.31
N CYS A 219 -12.19 -18.26 1.90
CA CYS A 219 -11.90 -19.69 2.05
C CYS A 219 -12.97 -20.41 2.90
N SER A 220 -13.44 -19.79 3.98
CA SER A 220 -14.48 -20.35 4.85
C SER A 220 -15.86 -20.39 4.18
N SER A 221 -16.17 -19.42 3.30
CA SER A 221 -17.43 -19.37 2.56
C SER A 221 -17.50 -20.41 1.43
N VAL A 222 -16.36 -20.77 0.84
CA VAL A 222 -16.26 -21.81 -0.20
C VAL A 222 -16.22 -23.21 0.43
N GLY A 223 -15.63 -23.35 1.63
CA GLY A 223 -15.62 -24.60 2.39
C GLY A 223 -16.97 -25.00 3.02
N GLY A 224 -17.95 -24.08 3.08
CA GLY A 224 -19.27 -24.32 3.68
C GLY A 224 -20.27 -25.07 2.79
N ALA A 225 -19.92 -25.43 1.55
CA ALA A 225 -20.83 -26.12 0.62
C ALA A 225 -20.72 -27.66 0.65
N HIS A 226 -19.85 -28.25 1.48
CA HIS A 226 -19.82 -29.69 1.70
C HIS A 226 -19.78 -30.04 3.19
N GLY A 227 -20.95 -30.48 3.68
CA GLY A 227 -21.07 -31.66 4.54
C GLY A 227 -20.51 -31.58 5.95
N GLU A 228 -21.42 -31.72 6.91
CA GLU A 228 -21.21 -32.03 8.32
C GLU A 228 -20.04 -32.99 8.61
N GLY A 229 -19.31 -32.73 9.70
CA GLY A 229 -18.32 -33.65 10.23
C GLY A 229 -17.48 -33.06 11.36
N ALA A 230 -18.08 -32.85 12.53
CA ALA A 230 -17.32 -32.74 13.76
C ALA A 230 -16.53 -34.05 13.98
N GLY A 231 -15.20 -33.99 14.08
CA GLY A 231 -14.42 -35.18 14.40
C GLY A 231 -12.91 -34.99 14.36
N GLY A 232 -12.29 -34.98 15.55
CA GLY A 232 -11.07 -35.77 15.76
C GLY A 232 -9.72 -35.07 15.57
N ARG A 233 -8.96 -35.11 16.68
CA ARG A 233 -7.50 -34.91 16.84
C ARG A 233 -6.64 -35.10 15.59
N VAL A 234 -5.60 -34.27 15.47
CA VAL A 234 -4.34 -34.68 14.85
C VAL A 234 -3.21 -34.51 15.86
N GLY A 235 -2.56 -35.63 16.17
CA GLY A 235 -1.43 -35.74 17.07
C GLY A 235 -0.09 -35.46 16.39
N ARG A 236 0.94 -35.60 17.22
CA ARG A 236 2.38 -35.41 16.93
C ARG A 236 2.88 -36.24 15.74
N GLY A 237 3.85 -35.69 15.01
CA GLY A 237 4.73 -36.39 14.07
C GLY A 237 5.93 -35.50 13.71
N ILE A 238 7.10 -36.11 13.52
CA ILE A 238 8.45 -35.58 13.77
C ILE A 238 9.26 -35.59 12.45
N ALA A 239 10.16 -34.60 12.29
CA ALA A 239 11.46 -34.56 11.59
C ALA A 239 11.73 -35.20 10.20
N GLY A 240 12.62 -34.51 9.46
CA GLY A 240 13.52 -35.03 8.42
C GLY A 240 13.18 -34.53 7.01
N ALA A 241 14.07 -33.90 6.23
CA ALA A 241 15.50 -33.60 6.32
C ALA A 241 15.78 -32.22 5.72
#